data_AF-A0A2P5GKL0-F1
#
_entry.id   AF-A0A2P5GKL0-F1
#
_cell.length_a   1.000
_cell.length_b   1.000
_cell.length_c   1.000
_cell.angle_alpha   90.00
_cell.angle_beta   90.00
_cell.angle_gamma   90.00
#
_symmetry.space_group_name_H-M   'P 1'
#
loop_
_entity.id
_entity.type
_entity.pdbx_description
1 polymer ?
#
loop_
_entity_poly.entity_id
_entity_poly.type
_entity_poly.pdbx_seq_one_letter_code
_entity_poly.pdbx_strand_id
1 'polypeptide(L)'
;MSELSVIEISEEQAPALYRANGLDSFLEQIRKQVNEVPDLTTAKGRARIASLSAQVSRSKTAIEKPGRDYLRRLKESVKPAEAEIKRFVDACDALRDEVRRPLTEWEAEQERLKAEEAMNAMHTEAVEMNEKFDQECAAKFEADHELALLMNKDFDRDAAEAKAEAERKKIEYEEELKRLPAAAALRDAEERARREREEAAHRESVLKAQAEQAERDRIEAEERSAREKKEAAEKAEHEKQEAIEAERRRNEEAEAARQQEAKRVADEDALRAADIEHRRAINASAVSALIDQGIPTDWAKACVIAIARGKVPATEIKY
;
A
#
# COMPACT_ATOMS: atom_id res chain seq x y z
N MET A 1 15.98 73.38 135.09
CA MET A 1 15.71 71.94 134.93
C MET A 1 14.20 71.79 134.99
N SER A 2 13.51 71.88 133.84
CA SER A 2 12.07 71.60 133.79
C SER A 2 11.93 70.13 133.43
N GLU A 3 11.33 69.38 134.34
CA GLU A 3 11.09 67.95 134.23
C GLU A 3 10.25 67.63 132.99
N LEU A 4 10.61 66.52 132.32
CA LEU A 4 9.80 65.94 131.27
C LEU A 4 8.46 65.52 131.89
N SER A 5 7.38 66.22 131.53
CA SER A 5 6.09 65.54 131.43
C SER A 5 6.24 64.48 130.34
N VAL A 6 6.53 63.26 130.74
CA VAL A 6 6.35 62.09 129.88
C VAL A 6 4.89 62.15 129.45
N ILE A 7 4.65 62.41 128.16
CA ILE A 7 3.31 62.41 127.59
C ILE A 7 2.86 60.94 127.57
N GLU A 8 2.34 60.47 128.69
CA GLU A 8 1.73 59.15 128.82
C GLU A 8 0.28 59.27 128.37
N ILE A 9 0.00 58.86 127.13
CA ILE A 9 -1.37 58.76 126.63
C ILE A 9 -1.95 57.44 127.16
N SER A 10 -2.95 57.54 128.04
CA SER A 10 -3.64 56.36 128.55
C SER A 10 -4.57 55.76 127.47
N GLU A 11 -4.88 54.48 127.62
CA GLU A 11 -5.72 53.74 126.65
C GLU A 11 -7.13 54.31 126.53
N GLU A 12 -7.66 54.90 127.61
CA GLU A 12 -8.98 55.54 127.68
C GLU A 12 -9.02 56.90 126.96
N GLN A 13 -7.87 57.57 126.87
CA GLN A 13 -7.75 58.87 126.18
C GLN A 13 -7.55 58.70 124.66
N ALA A 14 -7.12 57.52 124.23
CA ALA A 14 -6.82 57.23 122.82
C ALA A 14 -7.99 57.52 121.86
N PRO A 15 -9.26 57.14 122.13
CA PRO A 15 -10.38 57.43 121.24
C PRO A 15 -10.66 58.94 121.05
N ALA A 16 -10.41 59.74 122.09
CA ALA A 16 -10.62 61.18 122.05
C ALA A 16 -9.46 61.93 121.35
N LEU A 17 -8.23 61.44 121.52
CA LEU A 17 -7.01 62.07 121.00
C LEU A 17 -6.68 61.67 119.56
N TYR A 18 -6.85 60.40 119.17
CA TYR A 18 -6.56 59.91 117.82
C TYR A 18 -7.74 60.12 116.86
N ARG A 19 -8.28 61.35 116.87
CA ARG A 19 -9.25 61.88 115.91
C ARG A 19 -8.54 62.89 114.99
N ALA A 20 -9.17 63.23 113.87
CA ALA A 20 -8.76 64.38 113.07
C ALA A 20 -8.47 65.61 113.96
N ASN A 21 -7.24 66.14 113.88
CA ASN A 21 -6.74 67.28 114.64
C ASN A 21 -6.70 67.13 116.18
N GLY A 22 -6.92 65.92 116.71
CA GLY A 22 -6.94 65.68 118.16
C GLY A 22 -5.56 65.76 118.84
N LEU A 23 -4.47 65.74 118.06
CA LEU A 23 -3.09 65.81 118.55
C LEU A 23 -2.47 67.21 118.46
N ASP A 24 -3.20 68.21 117.94
CA ASP A 24 -2.66 69.55 117.68
C ASP A 24 -2.20 70.25 118.95
N SER A 25 -2.88 70.01 120.09
CA SER A 25 -2.49 70.53 121.40
C SER A 25 -1.10 70.03 121.85
N PHE A 26 -0.77 68.76 121.58
CA PHE A 26 0.55 68.20 121.86
C PHE A 26 1.61 68.77 120.92
N LEU A 27 1.27 69.00 119.64
CA LEU A 27 2.18 69.64 118.68
C LEU A 27 2.50 71.09 119.08
N GLU A 28 1.51 71.84 119.55
CA GLU A 28 1.71 73.21 120.07
C GLU A 28 2.57 73.22 121.33
N GLN A 29 2.37 72.26 122.25
CA GLN A 29 3.22 72.11 123.44
C GLN A 29 4.67 71.78 123.07
N ILE A 30 4.89 70.84 122.14
CA ILE A 30 6.24 70.51 121.65
C ILE A 30 6.89 71.74 121.00
N ARG A 31 6.16 72.49 120.16
CA ARG A 31 6.65 73.73 119.52
C ARG A 31 7.08 74.76 120.56
N LYS A 32 6.27 74.98 121.61
CA LYS A 32 6.61 75.92 122.70
C LYS A 32 7.87 75.48 123.47
N GLN A 33 8.05 74.18 123.69
CA GLN A 33 9.22 73.63 124.40
C GLN A 33 10.54 73.74 123.61
N VAL A 34 10.47 73.75 122.27
CA VAL A 34 11.65 73.84 121.40
C VAL A 34 11.87 75.23 120.79
N ASN A 35 11.14 76.25 121.24
CA ASN A 35 11.18 77.61 120.72
C ASN A 35 12.43 78.42 121.13
N GLU A 36 13.44 77.78 121.72
CA GLU A 36 14.71 78.42 122.05
C GLU A 36 15.60 78.46 120.80
N VAL A 37 16.34 79.55 120.58
CA VAL A 37 17.35 79.67 119.50
C VAL A 37 18.75 79.75 120.11
N PRO A 38 19.43 78.61 120.35
CA PRO A 38 20.80 78.60 120.88
C PRO A 38 21.83 79.09 119.87
N ASP A 39 22.92 79.70 120.36
CA ASP A 39 24.02 80.21 119.52
C ASP A 39 24.84 79.07 118.89
N LEU A 40 24.83 79.00 117.55
CA LEU A 40 25.52 78.01 116.73
C LEU A 40 27.04 78.12 116.73
N THR A 41 27.60 79.29 117.07
CA THR A 41 29.04 79.51 117.11
C THR A 41 29.69 78.75 118.27
N THR A 42 28.92 78.46 119.33
CA THR A 42 29.40 77.73 120.51
C THR A 42 29.12 76.23 120.43
N ALA A 43 30.04 75.40 120.95
CA ALA A 43 29.81 73.95 121.08
C ALA A 43 28.61 73.62 121.99
N LYS A 44 28.38 74.44 123.04
CA LYS A 44 27.24 74.28 123.96
C LYS A 44 25.90 74.55 123.25
N GLY A 45 25.80 75.57 122.40
CA GLY A 45 24.58 75.86 121.65
C GLY A 45 24.25 74.78 120.62
N ARG A 46 25.25 74.25 119.89
CA ARG A 46 25.06 73.08 119.01
C ARG A 46 24.59 71.83 119.76
N ALA A 47 25.16 71.56 120.94
CA ALA A 47 24.72 70.45 121.79
C ALA A 47 23.28 70.65 122.32
N ARG A 48 22.88 71.88 122.65
CA ARG A 48 21.50 72.20 123.05
C ARG A 48 20.51 71.95 121.91
N ILE A 49 20.83 72.33 120.68
CA ILE A 49 19.98 72.05 119.50
C ILE A 49 19.82 70.55 119.27
N ALA A 50 20.91 69.77 119.39
CA ALA A 50 20.84 68.31 119.30
C ALA A 50 19.92 67.73 120.40
N SER A 51 20.00 68.25 121.62
CA SER A 51 19.11 67.85 122.72
C SER A 51 17.64 68.20 122.47
N LEU A 52 17.34 69.39 121.92
CA LEU A 52 15.98 69.81 121.58
C LEU A 52 15.39 68.92 120.47
N SER A 53 16.17 68.59 119.44
CA SER A 53 15.75 67.67 118.38
C SER A 53 15.49 66.24 118.92
N ALA A 54 16.35 65.76 119.81
CA ALA A 54 16.13 64.48 120.49
C ALA A 54 14.86 64.47 121.33
N GLN A 55 14.51 65.59 121.98
CA GLN A 55 13.26 65.75 122.71
C GLN A 55 12.04 65.63 121.80
N VAL A 56 12.02 66.31 120.64
CA VAL A 56 10.95 66.15 119.64
C VAL A 56 10.80 64.69 119.21
N SER A 57 11.91 64.00 118.97
CA SER A 57 11.90 62.60 118.55
C SER A 57 11.34 61.65 119.63
N ARG A 58 11.64 61.90 120.90
CA ARG A 58 11.07 61.16 122.04
C ARG A 58 9.58 61.42 122.18
N SER A 59 9.14 62.69 122.12
CA SER A 59 7.72 63.05 122.21
C SER A 59 6.90 62.49 121.04
N LYS A 60 7.46 62.46 119.82
CA LYS A 60 6.84 61.80 118.67
C LYS A 60 6.58 60.31 118.96
N THR A 61 7.62 59.61 119.43
CA THR A 61 7.54 58.17 119.70
C THR A 61 6.55 57.85 120.82
N ALA A 62 6.51 58.69 121.86
CA ALA A 62 5.57 58.57 122.98
C ALA A 62 4.11 58.69 122.56
N ILE A 63 3.80 59.51 121.55
CA ILE A 63 2.44 59.69 121.01
C ILE A 63 2.11 58.66 119.92
N GLU A 64 3.08 58.27 119.10
CA GLU A 64 2.86 57.36 117.96
C GLU A 64 2.60 55.90 118.40
N LYS A 65 3.34 55.42 119.41
CA LYS A 65 3.26 54.01 119.85
C LYS A 65 1.88 53.65 120.44
N PRO A 66 1.29 54.41 121.38
CA PRO A 66 -0.06 54.12 121.89
C PRO A 66 -1.14 54.20 120.79
N GLY A 67 -0.96 55.09 119.81
CA GLY A 67 -1.88 55.21 118.67
C GLY A 67 -1.88 53.96 117.78
N ARG A 68 -0.69 53.38 117.51
CA ARG A 68 -0.58 52.11 116.80
C ARG A 68 -1.21 50.96 117.59
N ASP A 69 -1.00 50.93 118.90
CA ASP A 69 -1.58 49.90 119.77
C ASP A 69 -3.12 50.00 119.84
N TYR A 70 -3.67 51.22 119.87
CA TYR A 70 -5.10 51.48 119.78
C TYR A 70 -5.68 51.00 118.43
N LEU A 71 -5.05 51.35 117.30
CA LEU A 71 -5.48 50.89 115.97
C LEU A 71 -5.47 49.36 115.84
N ARG A 72 -4.47 48.69 116.42
CA ARG A 72 -4.38 47.23 116.44
C ARG A 72 -5.56 46.61 117.18
N ARG A 73 -5.95 47.15 118.34
CA ARG A 73 -7.10 46.66 119.12
C ARG A 73 -8.42 46.92 118.44
N LEU A 74 -8.60 48.09 117.81
CA LEU A 74 -9.78 48.36 117.00
C LEU A 74 -9.93 47.33 115.88
N LYS A 75 -8.87 47.07 115.11
CA LYS A 75 -8.89 46.03 114.08
C LYS A 75 -9.17 44.64 114.65
N GLU A 76 -8.59 44.31 115.80
CA GLU A 76 -8.85 43.02 116.46
C GLU A 76 -10.32 42.85 116.87
N SER A 77 -10.97 43.92 117.35
CA SER A 77 -12.40 43.88 117.71
C SER A 77 -13.33 43.69 116.52
N VAL A 78 -12.90 44.08 115.31
CA VAL A 78 -13.70 43.97 114.08
C VAL A 78 -13.55 42.59 113.42
N LYS A 79 -12.42 41.90 113.60
CA LYS A 79 -12.15 40.57 113.01
C LYS A 79 -13.24 39.52 113.27
N PRO A 80 -13.81 39.36 114.48
CA PRO A 80 -14.89 38.40 114.71
C PRO A 80 -16.14 38.70 113.89
N ALA A 81 -16.49 39.99 113.72
CA ALA A 81 -17.62 40.40 112.90
C ALA A 81 -17.35 40.14 111.40
N GLU A 82 -16.13 40.44 110.91
CA GLU A 82 -15.73 40.11 109.54
C GLU A 82 -15.76 38.60 109.28
N ALA A 83 -15.29 37.79 110.24
CA ALA A 83 -15.30 36.34 110.14
C ALA A 83 -16.72 35.77 110.11
N GLU A 84 -17.63 36.28 110.95
CA GLU A 84 -19.03 35.83 110.94
C GLU A 84 -19.75 36.25 109.66
N ILE A 85 -19.50 37.47 109.15
CA ILE A 85 -20.05 37.91 107.85
C ILE A 85 -19.56 36.98 106.73
N LYS A 86 -18.26 36.66 106.69
CA LYS A 86 -17.73 35.72 105.70
C LYS A 86 -18.40 34.35 105.82
N ARG A 87 -18.49 33.81 107.03
CA ARG A 87 -19.12 32.52 107.31
C ARG A 87 -20.60 32.51 106.89
N PHE A 88 -21.33 33.60 107.09
CA PHE A 88 -22.70 33.76 106.62
C PHE A 88 -22.80 33.76 105.09
N VAL A 89 -21.95 34.53 104.40
CA VAL A 89 -21.92 34.59 102.93
C VAL A 89 -21.59 33.21 102.35
N ASP A 90 -20.55 32.54 102.85
CA ASP A 90 -20.15 31.21 102.41
C ASP A 90 -21.30 30.20 102.61
N ALA A 91 -22.02 30.28 103.73
CA ALA A 91 -23.18 29.43 104.01
C ALA A 91 -24.37 29.71 103.07
N CYS A 92 -24.61 30.98 102.73
CA CYS A 92 -25.64 31.35 101.76
C CYS A 92 -25.30 30.87 100.34
N ASP A 93 -24.03 30.96 99.92
CA ASP A 93 -23.59 30.44 98.63
C ASP A 93 -23.73 28.92 98.56
N ALA A 94 -23.32 28.20 99.61
CA ALA A 94 -23.51 26.76 99.69
C ALA A 94 -25.00 26.37 99.60
N LEU A 95 -25.87 27.08 100.33
CA LEU A 95 -27.31 26.83 100.28
C LEU A 95 -27.90 27.12 98.89
N ARG A 96 -27.45 28.18 98.20
CA ARG A 96 -27.87 28.48 96.83
C ARG A 96 -27.49 27.32 95.91
N ASP A 97 -26.28 26.81 96.02
CA ASP A 97 -25.77 25.75 95.15
C ASP A 97 -26.51 24.43 95.43
N GLU A 98 -26.82 24.12 96.69
CA GLU A 98 -27.67 22.98 97.06
C GLU A 98 -29.10 23.10 96.50
N VAL A 99 -29.71 24.28 96.60
CA VAL A 99 -31.05 24.54 96.04
C VAL A 99 -31.04 24.45 94.52
N ARG A 100 -29.95 24.86 93.86
CA ARG A 100 -29.80 24.77 92.40
C ARG A 100 -29.44 23.37 91.92
N ARG A 101 -28.85 22.52 92.77
CA ARG A 101 -28.33 21.20 92.40
C ARG A 101 -29.34 20.32 91.65
N PRO A 102 -30.62 20.19 92.07
CA PRO A 102 -31.59 19.36 91.35
C PRO A 102 -31.85 19.86 89.93
N LEU A 103 -31.83 21.18 89.71
CA LEU A 103 -32.00 21.76 88.37
C LEU A 103 -30.78 21.46 87.50
N THR A 104 -29.57 21.61 88.04
CA THR A 104 -28.33 21.30 87.30
C THR A 104 -28.20 19.82 86.97
N GLU A 105 -28.58 18.92 87.89
CA GLU A 105 -28.64 17.48 87.63
C GLU A 105 -29.68 17.15 86.54
N TRP A 106 -30.85 17.79 86.57
CA TRP A 106 -31.87 17.61 85.54
C TRP A 106 -31.42 18.14 84.17
N GLU A 107 -30.79 19.32 84.11
CA GLU A 107 -30.26 19.89 82.86
C GLU A 107 -29.22 18.96 82.22
N ALA A 108 -28.30 18.40 83.03
CA ALA A 108 -27.30 17.43 82.57
C ALA A 108 -27.93 16.12 82.06
N GLU A 109 -28.96 15.63 82.75
CA GLU A 109 -29.69 14.44 82.32
C GLU A 109 -30.46 14.68 81.00
N GLN A 110 -31.07 15.86 80.84
CA GLN A 110 -31.71 16.25 79.58
C GLN A 110 -30.71 16.34 78.42
N GLU A 111 -29.52 16.85 78.68
CA GLU A 111 -28.44 16.88 77.68
C GLU A 111 -28.01 15.46 77.29
N ARG A 112 -27.86 14.56 78.27
CA ARG A 112 -27.55 13.14 78.02
C ARG A 112 -28.64 12.45 77.21
N LEU A 113 -29.92 12.65 77.56
CA LEU A 113 -31.05 12.09 76.83
C LEU A 113 -31.09 12.59 75.39
N LYS A 114 -30.87 13.89 75.16
CA LYS A 114 -30.79 14.45 73.79
C LYS A 114 -29.62 13.87 73.00
N ALA A 115 -28.47 13.66 73.64
CA ALA A 115 -27.33 13.03 73.00
C ALA A 115 -27.60 11.56 72.65
N GLU A 116 -28.27 10.81 73.54
CA GLU A 116 -28.70 9.43 73.28
C GLU A 116 -29.76 9.35 72.19
N GLU A 117 -30.76 10.22 72.19
CA GLU A 117 -31.77 10.34 71.12
C GLU A 117 -31.12 10.65 69.77
N ALA A 118 -30.15 11.57 69.74
CA ALA A 118 -29.40 11.88 68.52
C ALA A 118 -28.59 10.68 68.03
N MET A 119 -27.95 9.93 68.94
CA MET A 119 -27.23 8.71 68.60
C MET A 119 -28.18 7.62 68.07
N ASN A 120 -29.33 7.43 68.71
CA ASN A 120 -30.33 6.46 68.28
C ASN A 120 -30.92 6.83 66.92
N ALA A 121 -31.18 8.12 66.66
CA ALA A 121 -31.63 8.60 65.36
C ALA A 121 -30.60 8.31 64.24
N MET A 122 -29.31 8.60 64.51
CA MET A 122 -28.23 8.26 63.57
C MET A 122 -28.11 6.75 63.37
N HIS A 123 -28.30 5.95 64.42
CA HIS A 123 -28.27 4.50 64.32
C HIS A 123 -29.42 3.97 63.47
N THR A 124 -30.65 4.46 63.67
CA THR A 124 -31.81 4.06 62.86
C THR A 124 -31.62 4.41 61.38
N GLU A 125 -31.11 5.61 61.09
CA GLU A 125 -30.83 6.02 59.70
C GLU A 125 -29.74 5.14 59.06
N ALA A 126 -28.70 4.79 59.82
CA ALA A 126 -27.65 3.89 59.35
C ALA A 126 -28.18 2.48 59.06
N VAL A 127 -29.06 1.94 59.91
CA VAL A 127 -29.70 0.63 59.69
C VAL A 127 -30.57 0.68 58.43
N GLU A 128 -31.42 1.70 58.26
CA GLU A 128 -32.26 1.85 57.07
C GLU A 128 -31.43 1.97 55.78
N MET A 129 -30.31 2.69 55.82
CA MET A 129 -29.40 2.81 54.68
C MET A 129 -28.74 1.46 54.35
N ASN A 130 -28.34 0.70 55.37
CA ASN A 130 -27.74 -0.61 55.17
C ASN A 130 -28.76 -1.61 54.61
N GLU A 131 -30.00 -1.60 55.10
CA GLU A 131 -31.08 -2.44 54.56
C GLU A 131 -31.37 -2.13 53.08
N LYS A 132 -31.39 -0.85 52.70
CA LYS A 132 -31.54 -0.43 51.30
C LYS A 132 -30.36 -0.91 50.44
N PHE A 133 -29.14 -0.78 50.95
CA PHE A 133 -27.94 -1.24 50.27
C PHE A 133 -27.97 -2.77 50.04
N ASP A 134 -28.35 -3.54 51.06
CA ASP A 134 -28.49 -4.99 50.95
C ASP A 134 -29.55 -5.39 49.91
N GLN A 135 -30.69 -4.68 49.87
CA GLN A 135 -31.73 -4.88 48.85
C GLN A 135 -31.23 -4.56 47.43
N GLU A 136 -30.50 -3.46 47.26
CA GLU A 136 -29.91 -3.10 45.96
C GLU A 136 -28.86 -4.11 45.50
N CYS A 137 -28.03 -4.60 46.42
CA CYS A 137 -27.04 -5.64 46.14
C CYS A 137 -27.71 -6.95 45.72
N ALA A 138 -28.79 -7.36 46.41
CA ALA A 138 -29.56 -8.54 46.04
C ALA A 138 -30.18 -8.40 44.65
N ALA A 139 -30.82 -7.26 44.36
CA ALA A 139 -31.43 -6.99 43.05
C ALA A 139 -30.39 -6.98 41.91
N LYS A 140 -29.21 -6.40 42.16
CA LYS A 140 -28.09 -6.42 41.18
C LYS A 140 -27.58 -7.83 40.96
N PHE A 141 -27.43 -8.62 42.02
CA PHE A 141 -26.99 -10.01 41.90
C PHE A 141 -27.95 -10.85 41.05
N GLU A 142 -29.26 -10.71 41.26
CA GLU A 142 -30.27 -11.38 40.43
C GLU A 142 -30.19 -10.95 38.97
N ALA A 143 -30.11 -9.65 38.70
CA ALA A 143 -29.99 -9.14 37.33
C ALA A 143 -28.70 -9.60 36.62
N ASP A 144 -27.56 -9.57 37.31
CA ASP A 144 -26.29 -10.04 36.78
C ASP A 144 -26.32 -11.56 36.54
N HIS A 145 -26.99 -12.32 37.40
CA HIS A 145 -27.17 -13.76 37.21
C HIS A 145 -28.02 -14.08 35.98
N GLU A 146 -29.15 -13.39 35.80
CA GLU A 146 -29.98 -13.54 34.61
C GLU A 146 -29.22 -13.18 33.32
N LEU A 147 -28.45 -12.09 33.36
CA LEU A 147 -27.61 -11.68 32.24
C LEU A 147 -26.55 -12.74 31.91
N ALA A 148 -25.90 -13.31 32.93
CA ALA A 148 -24.91 -14.37 32.75
C ALA A 148 -25.53 -15.63 32.11
N LEU A 149 -26.74 -16.02 32.52
CA LEU A 149 -27.47 -17.14 31.91
C LEU A 149 -27.80 -16.86 30.43
N LEU A 150 -28.24 -15.65 30.11
CA LEU A 150 -28.52 -15.26 28.73
C LEU A 150 -27.25 -15.27 27.87
N MET A 151 -26.15 -14.72 28.38
CA MET A 151 -24.86 -14.75 27.69
C MET A 151 -24.38 -16.18 27.45
N ASN A 152 -24.48 -17.07 28.44
CA ASN A 152 -24.14 -18.48 28.26
C ASN A 152 -24.96 -19.13 27.14
N LYS A 153 -26.26 -18.83 27.07
CA LYS A 153 -27.13 -19.33 25.99
C LYS A 153 -26.69 -18.82 24.61
N ASP A 154 -26.28 -17.56 24.51
CA ASP A 154 -25.75 -17.01 23.27
C ASP A 154 -24.41 -17.65 22.89
N PHE A 155 -23.50 -17.85 23.84
CA PHE A 155 -22.25 -18.60 23.59
C PHE A 155 -22.51 -20.05 23.14
N ASP A 156 -23.47 -20.74 23.76
CA ASP A 156 -23.86 -22.10 23.37
C ASP A 156 -24.45 -22.12 21.95
N ARG A 157 -25.28 -21.13 21.59
CA ARG A 157 -25.81 -20.98 20.24
C ARG A 157 -24.69 -20.75 19.24
N ASP A 158 -23.81 -19.79 19.50
CA ASP A 158 -22.72 -19.43 18.60
C ASP A 158 -21.75 -20.61 18.41
N ALA A 159 -21.48 -21.37 19.49
CA ALA A 159 -20.71 -22.60 19.42
C ALA A 159 -21.40 -23.70 18.59
N ALA A 160 -22.73 -23.82 18.70
CA ALA A 160 -23.50 -24.75 17.88
C ALA A 160 -23.51 -24.34 16.39
N GLU A 161 -23.66 -23.04 16.10
CA GLU A 161 -23.61 -22.49 14.75
C GLU A 161 -22.24 -22.66 14.11
N ALA A 162 -21.16 -22.40 14.87
CA ALA A 162 -19.79 -22.64 14.42
C ALA A 162 -19.52 -24.12 14.11
N LYS A 163 -20.03 -25.05 14.94
CA LYS A 163 -19.97 -26.49 14.67
C LYS A 163 -20.74 -26.86 13.40
N ALA A 164 -21.94 -26.33 13.22
CA ALA A 164 -22.75 -26.57 12.04
C ALA A 164 -22.11 -26.00 10.76
N GLU A 165 -21.47 -24.83 10.83
CA GLU A 165 -20.72 -24.26 9.71
C GLU A 165 -19.47 -25.08 9.38
N ALA A 166 -18.74 -25.54 10.38
CA ALA A 166 -17.60 -26.43 10.18
C ALA A 166 -18.02 -27.76 9.53
N GLU A 167 -19.17 -28.31 9.91
CA GLU A 167 -19.74 -29.50 9.28
C GLU A 167 -20.16 -29.24 7.82
N ARG A 168 -20.84 -28.12 7.55
CA ARG A 168 -21.18 -27.70 6.18
C ARG A 168 -19.94 -27.58 5.29
N LYS A 169 -18.88 -26.93 5.78
CA LYS A 169 -17.60 -26.81 5.06
C LYS A 169 -16.94 -28.18 4.82
N LYS A 170 -17.04 -29.11 5.76
CA LYS A 170 -16.55 -30.49 5.56
C LYS A 170 -17.34 -31.20 4.46
N ILE A 171 -18.67 -31.10 4.47
CA ILE A 171 -19.53 -31.69 3.44
C ILE A 171 -19.20 -31.09 2.07
N GLU A 172 -19.10 -29.76 1.97
CA GLU A 172 -18.74 -29.07 0.71
C GLU A 172 -17.37 -29.52 0.20
N TYR A 173 -16.36 -29.57 1.07
CA TYR A 173 -15.03 -30.08 0.71
C TYR A 173 -15.06 -31.54 0.24
N GLU A 174 -15.83 -32.41 0.91
CA GLU A 174 -16.01 -33.80 0.48
C GLU A 174 -16.74 -33.92 -0.87
N GLU A 175 -17.72 -33.05 -1.13
CA GLU A 175 -18.40 -32.97 -2.43
C GLU A 175 -17.47 -32.46 -3.53
N GLU A 176 -16.66 -31.43 -3.27
CA GLU A 176 -15.64 -30.93 -4.20
C GLU A 176 -14.61 -32.02 -4.52
N LEU A 177 -14.17 -32.77 -3.50
CA LEU A 177 -13.25 -33.90 -3.67
C LEU A 177 -13.85 -35.00 -4.56
N LYS A 178 -15.15 -35.24 -4.46
CA LYS A 178 -15.87 -36.17 -5.36
C LYS A 178 -16.04 -35.61 -6.77
N ARG A 179 -16.16 -34.30 -6.94
CA ARG A 179 -16.28 -33.64 -8.26
C ARG A 179 -14.96 -33.51 -9.00
N LEU A 180 -13.83 -33.38 -8.31
CA LEU A 180 -12.49 -33.29 -8.90
C LEU A 180 -12.15 -34.41 -9.90
N PRO A 181 -12.36 -35.71 -9.61
CA PRO A 181 -12.11 -36.78 -10.58
C PRO A 181 -13.09 -36.73 -11.76
N ALA A 182 -14.35 -36.35 -11.55
CA ALA A 182 -15.32 -36.20 -12.63
C ALA A 182 -14.97 -35.02 -13.56
N ALA A 183 -14.52 -33.89 -12.99
CA ALA A 183 -14.07 -32.73 -13.74
C ALA A 183 -12.73 -32.99 -14.46
N ALA A 184 -11.81 -33.74 -13.86
CA ALA A 184 -10.58 -34.17 -14.50
C ALA A 184 -10.86 -35.10 -15.69
N ALA A 185 -11.79 -36.05 -15.55
CA ALA A 185 -12.19 -36.92 -16.66
C ALA A 185 -12.82 -36.15 -17.83
N LEU A 186 -13.62 -35.10 -17.55
CA LEU A 186 -14.16 -34.21 -18.58
C LEU A 186 -13.07 -33.39 -19.28
N ARG A 187 -12.11 -32.84 -18.53
CA ARG A 187 -10.98 -32.10 -19.12
C ARG A 187 -10.09 -32.99 -19.98
N ASP A 188 -9.79 -34.20 -19.54
CA ASP A 188 -9.04 -35.17 -20.32
C ASP A 188 -9.79 -35.57 -21.61
N ALA A 189 -11.12 -35.71 -21.56
CA ALA A 189 -11.93 -35.99 -22.74
C ALA A 189 -11.94 -34.81 -23.73
N GLU A 190 -12.03 -33.57 -23.23
CA GLU A 190 -11.97 -32.36 -24.04
C GLU A 190 -10.60 -32.17 -24.69
N GLU A 191 -9.51 -32.43 -23.95
CA GLU A 191 -8.15 -32.39 -24.51
C GLU A 191 -7.95 -33.44 -25.60
N ARG A 192 -8.47 -34.66 -25.42
CA ARG A 192 -8.41 -35.70 -26.47
C ARG A 192 -9.18 -35.27 -27.72
N ALA A 193 -10.41 -34.76 -27.55
CA ALA A 193 -11.20 -34.25 -28.66
C ALA A 193 -10.51 -33.09 -29.39
N ARG A 194 -9.79 -32.22 -28.66
CA ARG A 194 -9.00 -31.14 -29.26
C ARG A 194 -7.82 -31.68 -30.07
N ARG A 195 -7.06 -32.63 -29.53
CA ARG A 195 -5.94 -33.27 -30.24
C ARG A 195 -6.41 -33.96 -31.52
N GLU A 196 -7.55 -34.66 -31.46
CA GLU A 196 -8.16 -35.29 -32.65
C GLU A 196 -8.56 -34.27 -33.72
N ARG A 197 -9.09 -33.09 -33.33
CA ARG A 197 -9.40 -32.01 -34.27
C ARG A 197 -8.13 -31.40 -34.89
N GLU A 198 -7.09 -31.20 -34.08
CA GLU A 198 -5.80 -30.68 -34.56
C GLU A 198 -5.13 -31.67 -35.53
N GLU A 199 -5.18 -32.97 -35.25
CA GLU A 199 -4.71 -34.02 -36.17
C GLU A 199 -5.54 -34.09 -37.46
N ALA A 200 -6.87 -33.97 -37.37
CA ALA A 200 -7.74 -33.94 -38.55
C ALA A 200 -7.45 -32.73 -39.44
N ALA A 201 -7.27 -31.55 -38.86
CA ALA A 201 -6.87 -30.33 -39.58
C ALA A 201 -5.49 -30.48 -40.24
N HIS A 202 -4.54 -31.14 -39.58
CA HIS A 202 -3.23 -31.43 -40.16
C HIS A 202 -3.36 -32.37 -41.37
N ARG A 203 -4.13 -33.46 -41.28
CA ARG A 203 -4.37 -34.38 -42.40
C ARG A 203 -5.03 -33.67 -43.60
N GLU A 204 -5.99 -32.79 -43.35
CA GLU A 204 -6.63 -32.00 -44.41
C GLU A 204 -5.64 -31.05 -45.10
N SER A 205 -4.73 -30.42 -44.34
CA SER A 205 -3.68 -29.55 -44.89
C SER A 205 -2.69 -30.31 -45.78
N VAL A 206 -2.31 -31.53 -45.40
CA VAL A 206 -1.40 -32.39 -46.16
C VAL A 206 -2.05 -32.85 -47.47
N LEU A 207 -3.35 -33.21 -47.44
CA LEU A 207 -4.09 -33.59 -48.65
C LEU A 207 -4.25 -32.42 -49.62
N LYS A 208 -4.49 -31.19 -49.11
CA LYS A 208 -4.54 -29.99 -49.96
C LYS A 208 -3.20 -29.69 -50.62
N ALA A 209 -2.09 -29.81 -49.89
CA ALA A 209 -0.75 -29.63 -50.46
C ALA A 209 -0.43 -30.66 -51.55
N GLN A 210 -0.86 -31.92 -51.40
CA GLN A 210 -0.71 -32.95 -52.43
C GLN A 210 -1.57 -32.66 -53.68
N ALA A 211 -2.80 -32.16 -53.50
CA ALA A 211 -3.67 -31.78 -54.61
C ALA A 211 -3.10 -30.59 -55.41
N GLU A 212 -2.55 -29.58 -54.73
CA GLU A 212 -1.93 -28.42 -55.37
C GLU A 212 -0.67 -28.81 -56.16
N GLN A 213 0.13 -29.76 -55.65
CA GLN A 213 1.29 -30.27 -56.37
C GLN A 213 0.88 -31.03 -57.65
N ALA A 214 -0.18 -31.83 -57.60
CA ALA A 214 -0.70 -32.54 -58.75
C ALA A 214 -1.30 -31.61 -59.83
N GLU A 215 -1.84 -30.46 -59.45
CA GLU A 215 -2.31 -29.44 -60.39
C GLU A 215 -1.14 -28.78 -61.13
N ARG A 216 -0.07 -28.42 -60.40
CA ARG A 216 1.15 -27.84 -60.98
C ARG A 216 1.80 -28.79 -61.99
N ASP A 217 1.87 -30.08 -61.68
CA ASP A 217 2.43 -31.09 -62.59
C ASP A 217 1.61 -31.25 -63.89
N ARG A 218 0.29 -31.02 -63.86
CA ARG A 218 -0.56 -31.05 -65.06
C ARG A 218 -0.32 -29.85 -65.98
N ILE A 219 -0.18 -28.66 -65.42
CA ILE A 219 0.06 -27.43 -66.18
C ILE A 219 1.42 -27.52 -66.89
N GLU A 220 2.45 -28.04 -66.22
CA GLU A 220 3.78 -28.21 -66.80
C GLU A 220 3.84 -29.30 -67.91
N ALA A 221 2.94 -30.29 -67.85
CA ALA A 221 2.79 -31.27 -68.94
C ALA A 221 2.09 -30.68 -70.17
N GLU A 222 1.11 -29.78 -69.95
CA GLU A 222 0.37 -29.12 -71.03
C GLU A 222 1.24 -28.09 -71.78
N GLU A 223 2.10 -27.34 -71.06
CA GLU A 223 3.07 -26.43 -71.68
C GLU A 223 4.15 -27.15 -72.50
N ARG A 224 4.58 -28.35 -72.09
CA ARG A 224 5.53 -29.17 -72.87
C ARG A 224 4.93 -29.64 -74.20
N SER A 225 3.68 -30.08 -74.20
CA SER A 225 2.95 -30.48 -75.42
C SER A 225 2.74 -29.32 -76.40
N ALA A 226 2.60 -28.09 -75.89
CA ALA A 226 2.48 -26.89 -76.73
C ALA A 226 3.81 -26.48 -77.40
N ARG A 227 4.96 -26.71 -76.75
CA ARG A 227 6.29 -26.42 -77.32
C ARG A 227 6.67 -27.42 -78.42
N GLU A 228 6.40 -28.71 -78.22
CA GLU A 228 6.68 -29.75 -79.22
C GLU A 228 5.89 -29.56 -80.53
N LYS A 229 4.66 -29.03 -80.46
CA LYS A 229 3.85 -28.71 -81.65
C LYS A 229 4.38 -27.53 -82.47
N LYS A 230 5.07 -26.57 -81.85
CA LYS A 230 5.67 -25.43 -82.57
C LYS A 230 6.97 -25.84 -83.30
N GLU A 231 7.81 -26.65 -82.67
CA GLU A 231 9.05 -27.13 -83.29
C GLU A 231 8.82 -28.12 -84.46
N ALA A 232 7.68 -28.83 -84.49
CA ALA A 232 7.30 -29.68 -85.61
C ALA A 232 6.78 -28.91 -86.84
N ALA A 233 6.23 -27.70 -86.65
CA ALA A 233 5.72 -26.88 -87.74
C ALA A 233 6.83 -26.15 -88.50
N GLU A 234 7.88 -25.68 -87.81
CA GLU A 234 9.02 -25.00 -88.43
C GLU A 234 9.92 -25.96 -89.24
N LYS A 235 10.04 -27.22 -88.81
CA LYS A 235 10.77 -28.25 -89.59
C LYS A 235 10.09 -28.63 -90.91
N ALA A 236 8.75 -28.53 -90.99
CA ALA A 236 7.98 -28.88 -92.17
C ALA A 236 7.95 -27.78 -93.27
N GLU A 237 8.22 -26.52 -92.93
CA GLU A 237 8.41 -25.45 -93.94
C GLU A 237 9.82 -25.49 -94.55
N HIS A 238 10.84 -25.80 -93.74
CA HIS A 238 12.24 -25.88 -94.22
C HIS A 238 12.45 -27.05 -95.20
N GLU A 239 11.82 -28.21 -94.98
CA GLU A 239 11.88 -29.36 -95.91
C GLU A 239 11.16 -29.10 -97.24
N LYS A 240 10.14 -28.24 -97.29
CA LYS A 240 9.41 -27.92 -98.53
C LYS A 240 10.16 -26.95 -99.43
N GLN A 241 11.04 -26.11 -98.89
CA GLN A 241 11.82 -25.16 -99.66
C GLN A 241 13.09 -25.80 -100.26
N GLU A 242 13.70 -26.77 -99.58
CA GLU A 242 14.85 -27.52 -100.13
C GLU A 242 14.48 -28.51 -101.25
N ALA A 243 13.24 -29.02 -101.27
CA ALA A 243 12.77 -29.93 -102.32
C ALA A 243 12.53 -29.26 -103.69
N ILE A 244 12.16 -27.97 -103.71
CA ILE A 244 11.82 -27.23 -104.94
C ILE A 244 13.09 -26.72 -105.65
N GLU A 245 14.17 -26.44 -104.92
CA GLU A 245 15.45 -26.02 -105.50
C GLU A 245 16.32 -27.20 -105.99
N ALA A 246 16.15 -28.40 -105.41
CA ALA A 246 16.83 -29.63 -105.85
C ALA A 246 16.26 -30.23 -107.15
N GLU A 247 14.99 -29.96 -107.48
CA GLU A 247 14.33 -30.46 -108.70
C GLU A 247 14.69 -29.64 -109.96
N ARG A 248 14.82 -28.31 -109.83
CA ARG A 248 15.24 -27.44 -110.95
C ARG A 248 16.68 -27.71 -111.42
N ARG A 249 17.59 -28.01 -110.49
CA ARG A 249 19.01 -28.26 -110.80
C ARG A 249 19.27 -29.60 -111.50
N ARG A 250 18.44 -30.63 -111.25
CA ARG A 250 18.53 -31.94 -111.92
C ARG A 250 17.97 -31.95 -113.34
N ASN A 251 17.03 -31.07 -113.66
CA ASN A 251 16.41 -31.03 -114.99
C ASN A 251 17.28 -30.27 -116.01
N GLU A 252 18.01 -29.24 -115.58
CA GLU A 252 18.92 -28.46 -116.44
C GLU A 252 20.23 -29.22 -116.77
N GLU A 253 20.76 -30.04 -115.85
CA GLU A 253 21.96 -30.85 -116.10
C GLU A 253 21.70 -32.10 -116.96
N ALA A 254 20.48 -32.65 -116.97
CA ALA A 254 20.10 -33.83 -117.76
C ALA A 254 19.77 -33.53 -119.24
N GLU A 255 19.41 -32.30 -119.59
CA GLU A 255 19.09 -31.91 -120.97
C GLU A 255 20.33 -31.46 -121.76
N ALA A 256 21.31 -30.83 -121.09
CA ALA A 256 22.60 -30.48 -121.67
C ALA A 256 23.44 -31.71 -122.09
N ALA A 257 23.30 -32.85 -121.39
CA ALA A 257 23.97 -34.11 -121.71
C ALA A 257 23.38 -34.83 -122.95
N ARG A 258 22.06 -34.73 -123.19
CA ARG A 258 21.41 -35.36 -124.37
C ARG A 258 21.69 -34.61 -125.68
N GLN A 259 21.95 -33.32 -125.61
CA GLN A 259 22.27 -32.48 -126.78
C GLN A 259 23.70 -32.63 -127.30
N GLN A 260 24.62 -33.24 -126.54
CA GLN A 260 25.99 -33.55 -126.99
C GLN A 260 26.14 -34.96 -127.58
N GLU A 261 25.34 -35.94 -127.15
CA GLU A 261 25.34 -37.31 -127.70
C GLU A 261 24.66 -37.38 -129.10
N ALA A 262 23.56 -36.64 -129.30
CA ALA A 262 22.79 -36.65 -130.55
C ALA A 262 23.49 -35.92 -131.73
N LYS A 263 24.42 -35.01 -131.45
CA LYS A 263 25.20 -34.28 -132.48
C LYS A 263 26.35 -35.10 -133.07
N ARG A 264 26.77 -36.22 -132.45
CA ARG A 264 27.83 -37.09 -132.99
C ARG A 264 27.35 -38.13 -134.00
N VAL A 265 26.08 -38.52 -133.97
CA VAL A 265 25.49 -39.51 -134.89
C VAL A 265 25.02 -38.86 -136.20
N ALA A 266 24.71 -37.56 -136.18
CA ALA A 266 24.26 -36.81 -137.36
C ALA A 266 25.35 -36.55 -138.42
N ASP A 267 26.64 -36.56 -138.05
CA ASP A 267 27.74 -36.20 -138.98
C ASP A 267 28.37 -37.42 -139.70
N GLU A 268 28.12 -38.66 -139.25
CA GLU A 268 28.77 -39.88 -139.78
C GLU A 268 27.95 -40.63 -140.86
N ASP A 269 26.66 -40.30 -141.02
CA ASP A 269 25.76 -40.91 -142.02
C ASP A 269 25.52 -39.99 -143.25
N ALA A 270 25.78 -38.68 -143.15
CA ALA A 270 25.67 -37.74 -144.28
C ALA A 270 26.76 -37.96 -145.36
N LEU A 271 27.91 -38.53 -144.99
CA LEU A 271 29.03 -38.80 -145.91
C LEU A 271 28.87 -40.09 -146.74
N ARG A 272 27.98 -41.02 -146.33
CA ARG A 272 27.77 -42.31 -147.03
C ARG A 272 26.69 -42.27 -148.12
N ALA A 273 25.80 -41.27 -148.12
CA ALA A 273 24.73 -41.14 -149.14
C ALA A 273 25.19 -40.39 -150.42
N ALA A 274 26.14 -39.46 -150.32
CA ALA A 274 26.62 -38.67 -151.46
C ALA A 274 27.54 -39.45 -152.45
N ASP A 275 28.23 -40.51 -151.99
CA ASP A 275 29.16 -41.28 -152.83
C ASP A 275 28.43 -42.21 -153.84
N ILE A 276 27.16 -42.57 -153.59
CA ILE A 276 26.39 -43.47 -154.45
C ILE A 276 25.85 -42.77 -155.69
N GLU A 277 25.42 -41.51 -155.58
CA GLU A 277 24.93 -40.74 -156.74
C GLU A 277 26.06 -40.31 -157.68
N HIS A 278 27.22 -39.95 -157.13
CA HIS A 278 28.39 -39.56 -157.92
C HIS A 278 28.90 -40.70 -158.83
N ARG A 279 28.95 -41.95 -158.33
CA ARG A 279 29.36 -43.12 -159.12
C ARG A 279 28.37 -43.50 -160.21
N ARG A 280 27.07 -43.22 -160.03
CA ARG A 280 26.04 -43.50 -161.03
C ARG A 280 26.12 -42.53 -162.21
N ALA A 281 26.36 -41.25 -161.94
CA ALA A 281 26.49 -40.21 -162.96
C ALA A 281 27.71 -40.42 -163.87
N ILE A 282 28.88 -40.77 -163.31
CA ILE A 282 30.11 -41.00 -164.08
C ILE A 282 29.97 -42.19 -165.03
N ASN A 283 29.38 -43.29 -164.56
CA ASN A 283 29.19 -44.49 -165.39
C ASN A 283 28.17 -44.26 -166.52
N ALA A 284 27.14 -43.44 -166.30
CA ALA A 284 26.18 -43.07 -167.34
C ALA A 284 26.83 -42.19 -168.42
N SER A 285 27.67 -41.24 -168.02
CA SER A 285 28.42 -40.37 -168.95
C SER A 285 29.40 -41.18 -169.82
N ALA A 286 30.12 -42.15 -169.23
CA ALA A 286 31.03 -43.02 -169.96
C ALA A 286 30.33 -43.90 -171.00
N VAL A 287 29.12 -44.40 -170.72
CA VAL A 287 28.32 -45.15 -171.69
C VAL A 287 27.85 -44.25 -172.85
N SER A 288 27.46 -42.99 -172.57
CA SER A 288 27.07 -42.04 -173.62
C SER A 288 28.23 -41.70 -174.56
N ALA A 289 29.42 -41.44 -174.03
CA ALA A 289 30.59 -41.09 -174.84
C ALA A 289 31.02 -42.24 -175.78
N LEU A 290 30.82 -43.50 -175.38
CA LEU A 290 31.10 -44.66 -176.23
C LEU A 290 30.05 -44.84 -177.34
N ILE A 291 28.81 -44.44 -177.10
CA ILE A 291 27.73 -44.46 -178.11
C ILE A 291 28.00 -43.40 -179.19
N ASP A 292 28.47 -42.20 -178.83
CA ASP A 292 28.84 -41.16 -179.80
C ASP A 292 30.01 -41.56 -180.72
N GLN A 293 30.85 -42.50 -180.29
CA GLN A 293 31.95 -43.06 -181.09
C GLN A 293 31.53 -44.27 -181.96
N GLY A 294 30.23 -44.52 -182.09
CA GLY A 294 29.68 -45.52 -183.01
C GLY A 294 29.63 -46.95 -182.47
N ILE A 295 29.82 -47.16 -181.15
CA ILE A 295 29.72 -48.50 -180.54
C ILE A 295 28.25 -48.81 -180.17
N PRO A 296 27.69 -49.95 -180.62
CA PRO A 296 26.35 -50.39 -180.24
C PRO A 296 26.16 -50.52 -178.73
N THR A 297 24.98 -50.14 -178.25
CA THR A 297 24.65 -49.94 -176.83
C THR A 297 25.00 -51.12 -175.91
N ASP A 298 24.84 -52.35 -176.39
CA ASP A 298 25.12 -53.55 -175.58
C ASP A 298 26.62 -53.76 -175.36
N TRP A 299 27.44 -53.42 -176.36
CA TRP A 299 28.90 -53.51 -176.27
C TRP A 299 29.47 -52.34 -175.46
N ALA A 300 28.89 -51.15 -175.57
CA ALA A 300 29.28 -49.99 -174.75
C ALA A 300 29.11 -50.27 -173.25
N LYS A 301 27.98 -50.88 -172.84
CA LYS A 301 27.76 -51.29 -171.44
C LYS A 301 28.76 -52.35 -170.98
N ALA A 302 29.06 -53.34 -171.82
CA ALA A 302 30.04 -54.37 -171.48
C ALA A 302 31.45 -53.79 -171.30
N CYS A 303 31.85 -52.84 -172.14
CA CYS A 303 33.14 -52.15 -172.03
C CYS A 303 33.26 -51.32 -170.74
N VAL A 304 32.24 -50.53 -170.38
CA VAL A 304 32.26 -49.75 -169.12
C VAL A 304 32.28 -50.68 -167.90
N ILE A 305 31.57 -51.82 -167.94
CA ILE A 305 31.61 -52.82 -166.86
C ILE A 305 33.00 -53.47 -166.75
N ALA A 306 33.67 -53.75 -167.87
CA ALA A 306 35.02 -54.32 -167.87
C ALA A 306 36.06 -53.34 -167.30
N ILE A 307 35.94 -52.04 -167.63
CA ILE A 307 36.80 -50.97 -167.09
C ILE A 307 36.51 -50.74 -165.61
N ALA A 308 35.24 -50.65 -165.19
CA ALA A 308 34.87 -50.49 -163.79
C ALA A 308 35.28 -51.68 -162.90
N ARG A 309 35.38 -52.90 -163.47
CA ARG A 309 35.88 -54.09 -162.79
C ARG A 309 37.40 -54.26 -162.88
N GLY A 310 38.12 -53.30 -163.46
CA GLY A 310 39.59 -53.32 -163.55
C GLY A 310 40.15 -54.47 -164.40
N LYS A 311 39.39 -54.99 -165.37
CA LYS A 311 39.82 -56.12 -166.22
C LYS A 311 40.65 -55.69 -167.45
N VAL A 312 40.94 -54.39 -167.61
CA VAL A 312 41.72 -53.83 -168.72
C VAL A 312 42.86 -52.96 -168.15
N PRO A 313 44.13 -53.30 -168.38
CA PRO A 313 45.26 -52.47 -167.94
C PRO A 313 45.56 -51.33 -168.94
N ALA A 314 45.95 -50.16 -168.41
CA ALA A 314 46.38 -48.94 -169.13
C ALA A 314 45.32 -48.28 -170.05
N THR A 315 44.33 -47.64 -169.41
CA THR A 315 43.23 -46.91 -170.08
C THR A 315 43.55 -45.48 -170.53
N GLU A 316 44.80 -45.00 -170.38
CA GLU A 316 45.20 -43.66 -170.83
C GLU A 316 46.57 -43.73 -171.51
N ILE A 317 46.65 -43.27 -172.76
CA ILE A 317 47.88 -43.15 -173.53
C ILE A 317 48.10 -41.65 -173.78
N LYS A 318 49.18 -41.07 -173.25
CA LYS A 318 49.59 -39.68 -173.48
C LYS A 318 50.90 -39.65 -174.28
N TYR A 319 50.92 -38.80 -175.31
CA TYR A 319 52.08 -38.49 -176.15
C TYR A 319 52.71 -37.17 -175.72
#